data_AF-A0A0S2EL44-F1
#
_entry.id   AF-A0A0S2EL44-F1
#
_cell.length_a   1.000
_cell.length_b   1.000
_cell.length_c   1.000
_cell.angle_alpha   90.00
_cell.angle_beta   90.00
_cell.angle_gamma   90.00
#
_symmetry.space_group_name_H-M   'P 1'
#
loop_
_entity.id
_entity.type
_entity.pdbx_description
1 polymer ?
#
loop_
_entity_poly.entity_id
_entity_poly.type
_entity_poly.pdbx_seq_one_letter_code
_entity_poly.pdbx_strand_id
1 'polypeptide(L)'
;MRVVAETDKDLLSGGEGEEAFTPFPSSGEDRARQTAKPRTPQTLSPTYRLAYDDPDFLASEPMRGVRLQLELMKPDMALAEAGILSTVVLFGGARIPEPGHEPWAARNEGQAERLRANSHYYEEARRFAQLASQHSANSSGGKEFVIVTGGGPGVMEAGNRGAADVGAVSIALNITLPHEQAPNPYATPELCFNFHYFAIRKMHFLLRAKAMAIFPGGFGTLDELFEALTLIQTRRMARIPVVLFGKEFWHRVVDFDFLAEEGTIAPDDLGLLNFVDTAEEGWEIIRRAYEF
;
A
#
# COMPACT_ATOMS: atom_id res chain seq x y z
N MET A 1 7.67 9.48 -62.68
CA MET A 1 9.06 9.19 -62.28
C MET A 1 9.14 9.36 -60.76
N ARG A 2 9.39 8.24 -60.03
CA ARG A 2 10.03 8.11 -58.69
C ARG A 2 9.46 8.94 -57.51
N VAL A 3 9.38 8.50 -56.25
CA VAL A 3 9.77 7.31 -55.48
C VAL A 3 8.97 7.34 -54.16
N VAL A 4 8.73 6.14 -53.66
CA VAL A 4 8.37 5.62 -52.32
C VAL A 4 8.69 6.46 -51.06
N ALA A 5 7.70 6.45 -50.14
CA ALA A 5 7.68 6.51 -48.66
C ALA A 5 8.52 7.52 -47.86
N GLU A 6 7.82 8.22 -46.96
CA GLU A 6 8.32 8.56 -45.62
C GLU A 6 7.23 8.25 -44.59
N THR A 7 7.63 7.49 -43.57
CA THR A 7 6.87 6.96 -42.43
C THR A 7 6.86 7.92 -41.24
N ASP A 8 5.80 7.81 -40.43
CA ASP A 8 5.68 8.07 -38.99
C ASP A 8 6.26 9.35 -38.37
N LYS A 9 5.35 10.20 -37.85
CA LYS A 9 5.63 10.99 -36.63
C LYS A 9 4.44 11.55 -35.83
N ASP A 10 3.20 11.12 -36.05
CA ASP A 10 2.01 11.84 -35.50
C ASP A 10 1.08 11.01 -34.59
N LEU A 11 1.59 10.10 -33.76
CA LEU A 11 0.72 9.35 -32.82
C LEU A 11 0.99 9.55 -31.33
N LEU A 12 2.01 10.29 -30.90
CA LEU A 12 2.27 10.53 -29.47
C LEU A 12 2.92 11.90 -29.17
N SER A 13 2.22 12.99 -29.50
CA SER A 13 2.34 14.22 -28.71
C SER A 13 0.98 14.47 -28.06
N GLY A 14 0.74 13.84 -26.92
CA GLY A 14 -0.38 14.21 -26.05
C GLY A 14 -0.28 15.71 -25.80
N GLY A 15 -1.25 16.45 -26.35
CA GLY A 15 -1.20 17.91 -26.39
C GLY A 15 -1.02 18.49 -25.00
N GLU A 16 -0.23 19.56 -24.92
CA GLU A 16 -0.40 20.58 -23.91
C GLU A 16 -1.90 20.95 -23.93
N GLY A 17 -2.63 20.47 -22.92
CA GLY A 17 -4.09 20.38 -22.98
C GLY A 17 -4.75 21.75 -23.15
N GLU A 18 -5.61 21.89 -24.16
CA GLU A 18 -6.63 22.93 -24.18
C GLU A 18 -7.45 22.80 -22.89
N GLU A 19 -7.29 23.76 -21.97
CA GLU A 19 -8.13 23.83 -20.77
C GLU A 19 -9.60 23.85 -21.20
N ALA A 20 -10.38 22.90 -20.68
CA ALA A 20 -11.82 22.87 -20.93
C ALA A 20 -12.44 24.20 -20.50
N PHE A 21 -13.19 24.85 -21.40
CA PHE A 21 -13.85 26.12 -21.11
C PHE A 21 -14.75 25.98 -19.87
N THR A 22 -14.44 26.73 -18.81
CA THR A 22 -15.25 26.84 -17.58
C THR A 22 -15.76 28.28 -17.43
N PRO A 23 -17.06 28.47 -17.13
CA PRO A 23 -17.61 29.80 -16.85
C PRO A 23 -17.29 30.29 -15.43
N PHE A 24 -16.75 29.45 -14.55
CA PHE A 24 -16.44 29.78 -13.16
C PHE A 24 -14.93 29.86 -12.91
N PRO A 25 -14.47 30.79 -12.05
CA PRO A 25 -13.07 30.84 -11.65
C PRO A 25 -12.67 29.60 -10.85
N SER A 26 -11.39 29.23 -10.89
CA SER A 26 -10.87 28.10 -10.12
C SER A 26 -10.66 28.47 -8.65
N SER A 27 -10.71 27.47 -7.77
CA SER A 27 -10.36 27.64 -6.36
C SER A 27 -8.93 28.20 -6.18
N GLY A 28 -8.01 27.90 -7.10
CA GLY A 28 -6.64 28.42 -7.10
C GLY A 28 -6.56 29.91 -7.41
N GLU A 29 -7.37 30.39 -8.37
CA GLU A 29 -7.45 31.82 -8.71
C GLU A 29 -7.99 32.64 -7.52
N ASP A 30 -9.05 32.15 -6.86
CA ASP A 30 -9.63 32.86 -5.72
C ASP A 30 -8.72 32.86 -4.49
N ARG A 31 -7.94 31.79 -4.28
CA ARG A 31 -6.84 31.76 -3.28
C ARG A 31 -5.82 32.86 -3.57
N ALA A 32 -5.36 32.98 -4.82
CA ALA A 32 -4.40 34.03 -5.21
C ALA A 32 -4.97 35.45 -5.07
N ARG A 33 -6.27 35.65 -5.36
CA ARG A 33 -6.94 36.94 -5.15
C ARG A 33 -7.07 37.30 -3.67
N GLN A 34 -7.27 36.32 -2.79
CA GLN A 34 -7.39 36.57 -1.35
C GLN A 34 -6.09 37.08 -0.74
N THR A 35 -4.94 36.51 -1.13
CA THR A 35 -3.61 36.94 -0.62
C THR A 35 -3.23 38.36 -1.05
N ALA A 36 -3.77 38.86 -2.16
CA ALA A 36 -3.52 40.20 -2.67
C ALA A 36 -4.36 41.31 -1.97
N LYS A 37 -5.32 40.96 -1.09
CA LYS A 37 -6.18 41.95 -0.42
C LYS A 37 -5.44 42.73 0.68
N PRO A 38 -5.81 44.00 0.94
CA PRO A 38 -5.26 44.75 2.07
C PRO A 38 -5.47 44.02 3.40
N ARG A 39 -4.50 44.13 4.30
CA ARG A 39 -4.57 43.55 5.65
C ARG A 39 -5.39 44.47 6.57
N THR A 40 -6.68 44.20 6.72
CA THR A 40 -7.57 44.86 7.67
C THR A 40 -7.95 43.88 8.79
N PRO A 41 -8.49 44.35 9.93
CA PRO A 41 -9.02 43.44 10.96
C PRO A 41 -10.01 42.41 10.41
N GLN A 42 -10.82 42.78 9.42
CA GLN A 42 -11.78 41.88 8.76
C GLN A 42 -11.07 40.84 7.89
N THR A 43 -10.10 41.24 7.07
CA THR A 43 -9.41 40.28 6.16
C THR A 43 -8.47 39.34 6.90
N LEU A 44 -8.06 39.68 8.12
CA LEU A 44 -7.26 38.83 9.01
C LEU A 44 -8.10 37.91 9.89
N SER A 45 -9.43 38.10 9.93
CA SER A 45 -10.33 37.24 10.72
C SER A 45 -10.32 35.80 10.16
N PRO A 46 -10.28 34.76 11.02
CA PRO A 46 -10.43 33.37 10.58
C PRO A 46 -11.70 33.15 9.75
N THR A 47 -12.80 33.82 10.12
CA THR A 47 -14.09 33.72 9.41
C THR A 47 -14.08 34.30 7.99
N TYR A 48 -13.05 35.05 7.61
CA TYR A 48 -12.90 35.58 6.26
C TYR A 48 -12.10 34.66 5.33
N ARG A 49 -11.42 33.63 5.88
CA ARG A 49 -10.65 32.66 5.11
C ARG A 49 -11.58 31.83 4.21
N LEU A 50 -11.08 31.44 3.03
CA LEU A 50 -11.80 30.52 2.16
C LEU A 50 -11.85 29.14 2.81
N ALA A 51 -13.03 28.50 2.87
CA ALA A 51 -13.20 27.26 3.64
C ALA A 51 -12.29 26.10 3.16
N TYR A 52 -12.04 26.00 1.86
CA TYR A 52 -11.12 24.99 1.28
C TYR A 52 -9.64 25.33 1.47
N ASP A 53 -9.33 26.52 1.99
CA ASP A 53 -7.99 27.04 2.25
C ASP A 53 -7.79 27.44 3.71
N ASP A 54 -8.67 26.98 4.60
CA ASP A 54 -8.60 27.25 6.03
C ASP A 54 -8.22 25.97 6.78
N PRO A 55 -6.93 25.79 7.15
CA PRO A 55 -6.47 24.57 7.81
C PRO A 55 -7.10 24.39 9.20
N ASP A 56 -7.44 25.48 9.90
CA ASP A 56 -8.09 25.39 11.22
C ASP A 56 -9.52 24.84 11.07
N PHE A 57 -10.26 25.33 10.06
CA PHE A 57 -11.58 24.81 9.72
C PHE A 57 -11.51 23.35 9.26
N LEU A 58 -10.60 23.03 8.32
CA LEU A 58 -10.43 21.68 7.80
C LEU A 58 -9.93 20.69 8.86
N ALA A 59 -9.27 21.14 9.93
CA ALA A 59 -8.88 20.30 11.08
C ALA A 59 -9.98 20.17 12.15
N SER A 60 -11.03 20.99 12.11
CA SER A 60 -12.10 20.98 13.11
C SER A 60 -12.89 19.67 13.16
N GLU A 61 -13.47 19.32 14.31
CA GLU A 61 -14.23 18.08 14.50
C GLU A 61 -15.37 17.86 13.49
N PRO A 62 -16.21 18.86 13.16
CA PRO A 62 -17.25 18.70 12.13
C PRO A 62 -16.72 18.34 10.74
N MET A 63 -15.47 18.69 10.42
CA MET A 63 -14.84 18.41 9.13
C MET A 63 -14.22 17.02 9.03
N ARG A 64 -14.39 16.15 10.04
CA ARG A 64 -13.92 14.75 9.98
C ARG A 64 -14.39 14.01 8.73
N GLY A 65 -15.66 14.18 8.34
CA GLY A 65 -16.21 13.53 7.15
C GLY A 65 -15.49 13.95 5.86
N VAL A 66 -15.15 15.23 5.74
CA VAL A 66 -14.38 15.77 4.60
C VAL A 66 -12.96 15.22 4.61
N ARG A 67 -12.29 15.15 5.77
CA ARG A 67 -10.94 14.57 5.87
C ARG A 67 -10.90 13.08 5.49
N LEU A 68 -11.89 12.30 5.92
CA LEU A 68 -12.03 10.90 5.50
C LEU A 68 -12.20 10.79 3.98
N GLN A 69 -13.01 11.66 3.37
CA GLN A 69 -13.18 11.70 1.92
C GLN A 69 -11.87 12.05 1.20
N LEU A 70 -11.10 13.02 1.71
CA LEU A 70 -9.80 13.38 1.14
C LEU A 70 -8.79 12.22 1.20
N GLU A 71 -8.72 11.50 2.32
CA GLU A 71 -7.85 10.32 2.46
C GLU A 71 -8.30 9.14 1.59
N LEU A 72 -9.60 9.04 1.28
CA LEU A 72 -10.07 8.04 0.33
C LEU A 72 -9.70 8.44 -1.11
N MET A 73 -9.97 9.69 -1.50
CA MET A 73 -9.85 10.13 -2.89
C MET A 73 -8.40 10.36 -3.34
N LYS A 74 -7.56 11.00 -2.52
CA LYS A 74 -6.22 11.42 -2.95
C LYS A 74 -5.34 10.23 -3.39
N PRO A 75 -5.21 9.13 -2.62
CA PRO A 75 -4.44 7.97 -3.06
C PRO A 75 -5.11 7.26 -4.24
N ASP A 76 -6.44 7.16 -4.25
CA ASP A 76 -7.18 6.48 -5.33
C ASP A 76 -6.95 7.16 -6.68
N MET A 77 -7.04 8.50 -6.72
CA MET A 77 -6.80 9.30 -7.91
C MET A 77 -5.36 9.18 -8.39
N ALA A 78 -4.38 9.26 -7.50
CA ALA A 78 -2.96 9.15 -7.86
C ALA A 78 -2.61 7.75 -8.39
N LEU A 79 -3.14 6.69 -7.77
CA LEU A 79 -2.97 5.32 -8.26
C LEU A 79 -3.64 5.11 -9.62
N ALA A 80 -4.82 5.70 -9.85
CA ALA A 80 -5.50 5.65 -11.14
C ALA A 80 -4.74 6.41 -12.23
N GLU A 81 -4.20 7.60 -11.94
CA GLU A 81 -3.37 8.38 -12.85
C GLU A 81 -2.06 7.65 -13.19
N ALA A 82 -1.45 7.00 -12.20
CA ALA A 82 -0.31 6.12 -12.42
C ALA A 82 -0.68 4.81 -13.15
N GLY A 83 -1.96 4.56 -13.44
CA GLY A 83 -2.44 3.38 -14.15
C GLY A 83 -2.37 2.08 -13.33
N ILE A 84 -2.28 2.15 -12.01
CA ILE A 84 -2.20 0.96 -11.14
C ILE A 84 -3.56 0.25 -11.10
N LEU A 85 -3.60 -0.95 -11.67
CA LEU A 85 -4.81 -1.76 -11.83
C LEU A 85 -4.96 -2.78 -10.69
N SER A 86 -3.87 -3.36 -10.21
CA SER A 86 -3.92 -4.30 -9.08
C SER A 86 -2.62 -4.34 -8.28
N THR A 87 -2.73 -4.80 -7.04
CA THR A 87 -1.63 -4.84 -6.09
C THR A 87 -1.45 -6.23 -5.47
N VAL A 88 -0.23 -6.51 -5.01
CA VAL A 88 0.06 -7.58 -4.06
C VAL A 88 0.41 -6.92 -2.73
N VAL A 89 -0.45 -7.15 -1.73
CA VAL A 89 -0.27 -6.58 -0.40
C VAL A 89 0.76 -7.38 0.36
N LEU A 90 1.80 -6.73 0.85
CA LEU A 90 2.86 -7.37 1.62
C LEU A 90 2.90 -6.79 3.03
N PHE A 91 2.61 -7.66 4.01
CA PHE A 91 2.64 -7.34 5.43
C PHE A 91 3.62 -8.22 6.19
N GLY A 92 4.18 -7.68 7.28
CA GLY A 92 5.03 -8.42 8.19
C GLY A 92 5.61 -7.54 9.29
N GLY A 93 6.48 -8.12 10.11
CA GLY A 93 7.05 -7.43 11.26
C GLY A 93 7.93 -6.25 10.88
N ALA A 94 7.54 -5.04 11.32
CA ALA A 94 8.36 -3.83 11.24
C ALA A 94 9.69 -3.91 12.02
N ARG A 95 9.84 -4.94 12.86
CA ARG A 95 10.97 -5.13 13.79
C ARG A 95 12.01 -6.12 13.29
N ILE A 96 11.70 -6.86 12.22
CA ILE A 96 12.61 -7.85 11.64
C ILE A 96 13.69 -7.07 10.88
N PRO A 97 14.97 -7.16 11.28
CA PRO A 97 16.04 -6.42 10.61
C PRO A 97 16.40 -7.07 9.27
N GLU A 98 16.95 -6.26 8.35
CA GLU A 98 17.72 -6.78 7.22
C GLU A 98 18.88 -7.65 7.75
N PRO A 99 19.24 -8.76 7.07
CA PRO A 99 20.40 -9.55 7.46
C PRO A 99 21.67 -8.70 7.63
N GLY A 100 22.44 -9.00 8.67
CA GLY A 100 23.65 -8.25 9.01
C GLY A 100 23.42 -6.91 9.72
N HIS A 101 22.18 -6.45 9.85
CA HIS A 101 21.86 -5.26 10.65
C HIS A 101 21.50 -5.62 12.09
N GLU A 102 21.76 -4.68 13.01
CA GLU A 102 21.43 -4.89 14.42
C GLU A 102 19.90 -4.98 14.63
N PRO A 103 19.43 -5.88 15.52
CA PRO A 103 18.03 -6.02 15.87
C PRO A 103 17.58 -4.85 16.76
N TRP A 104 17.45 -3.66 16.17
CA TRP A 104 17.20 -2.38 16.85
C TRP A 104 15.97 -2.37 17.77
N ALA A 105 15.00 -3.24 17.50
CA ALA A 105 13.76 -3.33 18.26
C ALA A 105 13.83 -4.32 19.46
N ALA A 106 14.96 -5.02 19.64
CA ALA A 106 15.14 -5.95 20.75
C ALA A 106 15.21 -5.21 22.08
N ARG A 107 14.53 -5.74 23.11
CA ARG A 107 14.61 -5.22 24.49
C ARG A 107 15.44 -6.10 25.42
N ASN A 108 15.87 -7.27 24.95
CA ASN A 108 16.71 -8.22 25.66
C ASN A 108 17.43 -9.15 24.68
N GLU A 109 18.41 -9.91 25.17
CA GLU A 109 19.25 -10.80 24.35
C GLU A 109 18.46 -11.89 23.63
N GLY A 110 17.47 -12.52 24.30
CA GLY A 110 16.63 -13.54 23.67
C GLY A 110 15.78 -12.99 22.51
N GLN A 111 15.31 -11.74 22.62
CA GLN A 111 14.66 -11.06 21.49
C GLN A 111 15.65 -10.73 20.38
N ALA A 112 16.87 -10.30 20.72
CA ALA A 112 17.91 -10.00 19.74
C ALA A 112 18.28 -11.25 18.92
N GLU A 113 18.47 -12.39 19.59
CA GLU A 113 18.72 -13.68 18.93
C GLU A 113 17.57 -14.09 18.01
N ARG A 114 16.32 -14.01 18.48
CA ARG A 114 15.14 -14.31 17.66
C ARG A 114 14.98 -13.37 16.47
N LEU A 115 15.22 -12.08 16.63
CA LEU A 115 15.13 -11.12 15.54
C LEU A 115 16.22 -11.35 14.49
N ARG A 116 17.45 -11.70 14.91
CA ARG A 116 18.50 -12.12 13.98
C ARG A 116 18.13 -13.40 13.25
N ALA A 117 17.62 -14.40 13.96
CA ALA A 117 17.14 -15.63 13.34
C ALA A 117 16.02 -15.35 12.33
N ASN A 118 15.09 -14.45 12.65
CA ASN A 118 13.97 -14.05 11.78
C ASN A 118 14.38 -13.17 10.59
N SER A 119 15.64 -12.70 10.50
CA SER A 119 16.09 -11.87 9.37
C SER A 119 15.98 -12.57 8.01
N HIS A 120 15.95 -13.91 7.97
CA HIS A 120 15.68 -14.64 6.74
C HIS A 120 14.30 -14.28 6.13
N TYR A 121 13.30 -13.94 6.93
CA TYR A 121 12.00 -13.48 6.43
C TYR A 121 12.09 -12.16 5.68
N TYR A 122 13.10 -11.32 5.97
CA TYR A 122 13.38 -10.12 5.18
C TYR A 122 13.81 -10.51 3.76
N GLU A 123 14.73 -11.47 3.63
CA GLU A 123 15.19 -11.94 2.30
C GLU A 123 14.06 -12.64 1.54
N GLU A 124 13.26 -13.47 2.20
CA GLU A 124 12.09 -14.11 1.56
C GLU A 124 11.07 -13.07 1.09
N ALA A 125 10.80 -12.02 1.87
CA ALA A 125 9.91 -10.93 1.46
C ALA A 125 10.47 -10.14 0.28
N ARG A 126 11.78 -9.84 0.31
CA ARG A 126 12.48 -9.17 -0.78
C ARG A 126 12.44 -10.01 -2.06
N ARG A 127 12.72 -11.31 -1.95
CA ARG A 127 12.70 -12.27 -3.05
C ARG A 127 11.30 -12.42 -3.65
N PHE A 128 10.28 -12.56 -2.81
CA PHE A 128 8.90 -12.63 -3.24
C PHE A 128 8.48 -11.36 -3.99
N ALA A 129 8.86 -10.18 -3.47
CA ALA A 129 8.59 -8.91 -4.13
C ALA A 129 9.30 -8.77 -5.47
N GLN A 130 10.54 -9.28 -5.61
CA GLN A 130 11.24 -9.35 -6.91
C GLN A 130 10.47 -10.19 -7.92
N LEU A 131 9.99 -11.38 -7.52
CA LEU A 131 9.21 -12.27 -8.40
C LEU A 131 7.92 -11.61 -8.89
N ALA A 132 7.14 -11.04 -7.98
CA ALA A 132 5.90 -10.35 -8.30
C ALA A 132 6.15 -9.14 -9.21
N SER A 133 7.19 -8.36 -8.92
CA SER A 133 7.53 -7.15 -9.66
C SER A 133 8.06 -7.44 -11.06
N GLN A 134 8.88 -8.49 -11.21
CA GLN A 134 9.34 -8.97 -12.51
C GLN A 134 8.17 -9.45 -13.37
N HIS A 135 7.24 -10.22 -12.78
CA HIS A 135 6.03 -10.61 -13.50
C HIS A 135 5.22 -9.38 -13.89
N SER A 136 4.94 -8.46 -12.95
CA SER A 136 4.21 -7.22 -13.19
C SER A 136 4.78 -6.42 -14.37
N ALA A 137 6.10 -6.22 -14.39
CA ALA A 137 6.79 -5.52 -15.46
C ALA A 137 6.63 -6.22 -16.81
N ASN A 138 6.77 -7.55 -16.84
CA ASN A 138 6.72 -8.35 -18.06
C ASN A 138 5.30 -8.58 -18.61
N SER A 139 4.28 -8.65 -17.75
CA SER A 139 2.92 -9.00 -18.15
C SER A 139 2.00 -7.79 -18.34
N SER A 140 2.24 -6.71 -17.62
CA SER A 140 1.34 -5.55 -17.56
C SER A 140 2.04 -4.20 -17.69
N GLY A 141 3.34 -4.17 -17.94
CA GLY A 141 4.13 -2.93 -17.93
C GLY A 141 4.18 -2.27 -16.56
N GLY A 142 4.13 -3.07 -15.48
CA GLY A 142 4.19 -2.57 -14.10
C GLY A 142 2.87 -2.05 -13.55
N LYS A 143 1.72 -2.50 -14.07
CA LYS A 143 0.39 -1.99 -13.72
C LYS A 143 -0.46 -2.96 -12.90
N GLU A 144 -0.16 -4.25 -12.95
CA GLU A 144 -0.83 -5.30 -12.17
C GLU A 144 0.13 -6.00 -11.22
N PHE A 145 -0.37 -6.56 -10.12
CA PHE A 145 0.45 -7.21 -9.10
C PHE A 145 1.55 -6.31 -8.51
N VAL A 146 1.33 -4.99 -8.48
CA VAL A 146 2.29 -4.03 -7.95
C VAL A 146 2.41 -4.19 -6.44
N ILE A 147 3.64 -4.24 -5.93
CA ILE A 147 3.88 -4.40 -4.49
C ILE A 147 3.37 -3.17 -3.73
N VAL A 148 2.52 -3.42 -2.73
CA VAL A 148 2.06 -2.39 -1.78
C VAL A 148 2.37 -2.82 -0.35
N THR A 149 2.95 -1.91 0.42
CA THR A 149 3.32 -2.16 1.82
C THR A 149 2.87 -1.00 2.72
N GLY A 150 3.03 -1.16 4.04
CA GLY A 150 2.82 -0.07 4.99
C GLY A 150 3.91 1.00 5.03
N GLY A 151 4.97 0.89 4.22
CA GLY A 151 6.02 1.90 4.09
C GLY A 151 6.98 2.01 5.27
N GLY A 152 6.86 1.17 6.30
CA GLY A 152 7.78 1.14 7.44
C GLY A 152 9.03 0.30 7.18
N PRO A 153 9.89 0.11 8.22
CA PRO A 153 11.08 -0.73 8.16
C PRO A 153 10.75 -2.23 8.17
N GLY A 154 11.78 -3.06 8.12
CA GLY A 154 11.68 -4.51 8.22
C GLY A 154 11.01 -5.15 7.02
N VAL A 155 10.02 -6.03 7.21
CA VAL A 155 9.42 -6.77 6.09
C VAL A 155 8.74 -5.84 5.07
N MET A 156 8.14 -4.73 5.52
CA MET A 156 7.56 -3.74 4.60
C MET A 156 8.63 -3.11 3.71
N GLU A 157 9.77 -2.76 4.29
CA GLU A 157 10.94 -2.26 3.54
C GLU A 157 11.47 -3.32 2.57
N ALA A 158 11.59 -4.58 3.00
CA ALA A 158 12.02 -5.69 2.15
C ALA A 158 11.15 -5.80 0.90
N GLY A 159 9.82 -5.65 1.05
CA GLY A 159 8.88 -5.64 -0.07
C GLY A 159 9.15 -4.50 -1.05
N ASN A 160 9.24 -3.26 -0.57
CA ASN A 160 9.54 -2.12 -1.45
C ASN A 160 10.93 -2.24 -2.11
N ARG A 161 11.93 -2.71 -1.35
CA ARG A 161 13.29 -2.94 -1.85
C ARG A 161 13.34 -4.01 -2.92
N GLY A 162 12.63 -5.13 -2.74
CA GLY A 162 12.58 -6.18 -3.74
C GLY A 162 12.04 -5.70 -5.09
N ALA A 163 11.04 -4.82 -5.09
CA ALA A 163 10.58 -4.15 -6.31
C ALA A 163 11.64 -3.20 -6.88
N ALA A 164 12.27 -2.39 -6.04
CA ALA A 164 13.30 -1.44 -6.45
C ALA A 164 14.54 -2.11 -7.05
N ASP A 165 14.97 -3.26 -6.52
CA ASP A 165 16.12 -4.04 -7.01
C ASP A 165 15.97 -4.46 -8.49
N VAL A 166 14.73 -4.62 -8.96
CA VAL A 166 14.41 -5.01 -10.34
C VAL A 166 13.88 -3.83 -11.17
N GLY A 167 14.03 -2.60 -10.66
CA GLY A 167 13.62 -1.37 -11.35
C GLY A 167 12.10 -1.19 -11.47
N ALA A 168 11.31 -1.89 -10.66
CA ALA A 168 9.86 -1.78 -10.67
C ALA A 168 9.35 -0.77 -9.65
N VAL A 169 8.15 -0.23 -9.89
CA VAL A 169 7.48 0.66 -8.95
C VAL A 169 6.91 -0.13 -7.76
N SER A 170 6.83 0.52 -6.60
CA SER A 170 6.13 -0.02 -5.43
C SER A 170 5.46 1.08 -4.61
N ILE A 171 4.38 0.72 -3.94
CA ILE A 171 3.51 1.65 -3.22
C ILE A 171 3.80 1.54 -1.72
N ALA A 172 3.81 2.69 -1.04
CA ALA A 172 3.87 2.77 0.42
C ALA A 172 2.65 3.53 0.95
N LEU A 173 1.84 2.83 1.76
CA LEU A 173 0.73 3.43 2.49
C LEU A 173 1.17 3.63 3.94
N ASN A 174 1.82 4.76 4.23
CA ASN A 174 2.29 5.13 5.58
C ASN A 174 1.13 5.60 6.48
N ILE A 175 1.38 5.68 7.78
CA ILE A 175 0.43 6.30 8.70
C ILE A 175 1.16 7.16 9.72
N THR A 176 0.55 8.27 10.08
CA THR A 176 1.07 9.18 11.10
C THR A 176 0.98 8.52 12.48
N LEU A 177 2.13 8.36 13.14
CA LEU A 177 2.26 7.79 14.48
C LEU A 177 3.01 8.76 15.40
N PRO A 178 2.84 8.69 16.74
CA PRO A 178 3.55 9.57 17.69
C PRO A 178 5.08 9.50 17.61
N HIS A 179 5.61 8.36 17.18
CA HIS A 179 7.01 8.21 16.81
C HIS A 179 7.03 7.97 15.31
N GLU A 180 7.29 9.05 14.57
CA GLU A 180 7.16 9.10 13.13
C GLU A 180 8.22 8.21 12.47
N GLN A 181 7.76 7.31 11.61
CA GLN A 181 8.63 6.57 10.70
C GLN A 181 8.52 7.26 9.34
N ALA A 182 9.63 7.85 8.88
CA ALA A 182 9.75 8.22 7.49
C ALA A 182 9.47 6.97 6.62
N PRO A 183 8.82 7.13 5.45
CA PRO A 183 8.70 6.02 4.51
C PRO A 183 10.09 5.45 4.21
N ASN A 184 10.18 4.13 4.08
CA ASN A 184 11.43 3.50 3.68
C ASN A 184 11.89 4.04 2.32
N PRO A 185 13.20 4.15 2.08
CA PRO A 185 13.74 4.85 0.90
C PRO A 185 13.58 4.09 -0.42
N TYR A 186 13.00 2.89 -0.40
CA TYR A 186 12.85 2.04 -1.58
C TYR A 186 11.47 2.14 -2.24
N ALA A 187 10.48 2.70 -1.54
CA ALA A 187 9.17 2.97 -2.11
C ALA A 187 9.28 4.04 -3.22
N THR A 188 8.44 3.93 -4.25
CA THR A 188 8.42 4.91 -5.34
C THR A 188 7.94 6.25 -4.79
N PRO A 189 8.73 7.35 -4.90
CA PRO A 189 8.39 8.63 -4.26
C PRO A 189 6.99 9.16 -4.60
N GLU A 190 6.57 9.00 -5.85
CA GLU A 190 5.26 9.45 -6.35
C GLU A 190 4.10 8.57 -5.86
N LEU A 191 4.39 7.39 -5.30
CA LEU A 191 3.42 6.41 -4.79
C LEU A 191 3.54 6.19 -3.26
N CYS A 192 4.05 7.21 -2.56
CA CYS A 192 4.11 7.27 -1.10
C CYS A 192 2.95 8.11 -0.56
N PHE A 193 2.05 7.48 0.19
CA PHE A 193 0.87 8.13 0.76
C PHE A 193 0.92 8.10 2.28
N ASN A 194 0.61 9.20 2.95
CA ASN A 194 0.56 9.28 4.40
C ASN A 194 -0.88 9.46 4.88
N PHE A 195 -1.35 8.52 5.69
CA PHE A 195 -2.70 8.50 6.24
C PHE A 195 -2.71 9.02 7.68
N HIS A 196 -3.87 9.51 8.11
CA HIS A 196 -4.17 9.75 9.52
C HIS A 196 -5.17 8.72 10.05
N TYR A 197 -6.14 8.29 9.24
CA TYR A 197 -7.15 7.32 9.66
C TYR A 197 -6.79 5.88 9.26
N PHE A 198 -6.58 5.01 10.25
CA PHE A 198 -6.31 3.57 10.04
C PHE A 198 -7.34 2.90 9.14
N ALA A 199 -8.63 3.18 9.32
CA ALA A 199 -9.70 2.54 8.55
C ALA A 199 -9.61 2.84 7.04
N ILE A 200 -9.25 4.07 6.66
CA ILE A 200 -9.12 4.43 5.24
C ILE A 200 -7.85 3.82 4.64
N ARG A 201 -6.75 3.80 5.41
CA ARG A 201 -5.52 3.11 5.01
C ARG A 201 -5.75 1.60 4.77
N LYS A 202 -6.46 0.93 5.68
CA LYS A 202 -6.86 -0.48 5.58
C LYS A 202 -7.66 -0.75 4.30
N MET A 203 -8.65 0.11 4.04
CA MET A 203 -9.43 0.05 2.81
C MET A 203 -8.54 0.13 1.56
N HIS A 204 -7.57 1.05 1.51
CA HIS A 204 -6.66 1.19 0.37
C HIS A 204 -5.76 -0.02 0.11
N PHE A 205 -5.39 -0.78 1.14
CA PHE A 205 -4.69 -2.05 0.91
C PHE A 205 -5.54 -3.04 0.10
N LEU A 206 -6.85 -3.07 0.35
CA LEU A 206 -7.75 -4.08 -0.21
C LEU A 206 -8.46 -3.64 -1.49
N LEU A 207 -8.60 -2.33 -1.75
CA LEU A 207 -9.31 -1.79 -2.93
C LEU A 207 -8.78 -2.33 -4.27
N ARG A 208 -7.48 -2.63 -4.36
CA ARG A 208 -6.80 -3.14 -5.56
C ARG A 208 -6.13 -4.50 -5.34
N ALA A 209 -6.31 -5.12 -4.18
CA ALA A 209 -5.60 -6.35 -3.83
C ALA A 209 -6.02 -7.52 -4.73
N LYS A 210 -5.04 -8.15 -5.38
CA LYS A 210 -5.17 -9.47 -6.00
C LYS A 210 -4.56 -10.57 -5.15
N ALA A 211 -3.67 -10.26 -4.22
CA ALA A 211 -3.13 -11.25 -3.31
C ALA A 211 -2.60 -10.58 -2.05
N MET A 212 -2.44 -11.37 -0.99
CA MET A 212 -1.78 -10.96 0.23
C MET A 212 -0.65 -11.92 0.58
N ALA A 213 0.54 -11.38 0.81
CA ALA A 213 1.69 -12.07 1.36
C ALA A 213 1.93 -11.61 2.80
N ILE A 214 1.71 -12.51 3.75
CA ILE A 214 1.70 -12.25 5.18
C ILE A 214 2.90 -12.95 5.82
N PHE A 215 3.92 -12.17 6.15
CA PHE A 215 5.12 -12.62 6.83
C PHE A 215 4.97 -12.50 8.36
N PRO A 216 5.81 -13.19 9.14
CA PRO A 216 5.76 -13.12 10.60
C PRO A 216 5.79 -11.68 11.11
N GLY A 217 4.86 -11.38 12.01
CA GLY A 217 4.61 -10.01 12.45
C GLY A 217 3.87 -9.92 13.78
N GLY A 218 3.57 -8.69 14.18
CA GLY A 218 2.89 -8.39 15.45
C GLY A 218 1.41 -8.07 15.25
N PHE A 219 0.85 -7.25 16.15
CA PHE A 219 -0.57 -6.88 16.12
C PHE A 219 -1.02 -6.24 14.82
N GLY A 220 -0.23 -5.34 14.22
CA GLY A 220 -0.60 -4.75 12.93
C GLY A 220 -0.75 -5.80 11.83
N THR A 221 0.14 -6.79 11.77
CA THR A 221 0.06 -7.87 10.78
C THR A 221 -1.15 -8.78 11.02
N LEU A 222 -1.46 -9.09 12.29
CA LEU A 222 -2.63 -9.89 12.65
C LEU A 222 -3.93 -9.15 12.35
N ASP A 223 -4.00 -7.84 12.64
CA ASP A 223 -5.14 -6.98 12.35
C ASP A 223 -5.49 -7.00 10.86
N GLU A 224 -4.50 -6.79 9.99
CA GLU A 224 -4.71 -6.84 8.54
C GLU A 224 -5.06 -8.25 8.01
N LEU A 225 -4.44 -9.29 8.58
CA LEU A 225 -4.76 -10.68 8.23
C LEU A 225 -6.23 -11.00 8.54
N PHE A 226 -6.67 -10.76 9.77
CA PHE A 226 -8.03 -11.08 10.20
C PHE A 226 -9.09 -10.19 9.56
N GLU A 227 -8.78 -8.93 9.24
CA GLU A 227 -9.67 -8.07 8.45
C GLU A 227 -9.91 -8.66 7.06
N ALA A 228 -8.86 -9.04 6.34
CA ALA A 228 -9.00 -9.65 5.02
C ALA A 228 -9.75 -10.98 5.07
N LEU A 229 -9.43 -11.87 6.01
CA LEU A 229 -10.14 -13.13 6.19
C LEU A 229 -11.63 -12.92 6.46
N THR A 230 -11.97 -11.97 7.33
CA THR A 230 -13.37 -11.63 7.66
C THR A 230 -14.11 -11.11 6.43
N LEU A 231 -13.48 -10.23 5.64
CA LEU A 231 -14.10 -9.68 4.43
C LEU A 231 -14.30 -10.75 3.34
N ILE A 232 -13.35 -11.69 3.18
CA ILE A 232 -13.47 -12.80 2.23
C ILE A 232 -14.56 -13.78 2.70
N GLN A 233 -14.52 -14.20 3.96
CA GLN A 233 -15.48 -15.14 4.56
C GLN A 233 -16.92 -14.60 4.44
N THR A 234 -17.12 -13.32 4.72
CA THR A 234 -18.44 -12.66 4.63
C THR A 234 -18.83 -12.24 3.21
N ARG A 235 -18.00 -12.56 2.20
CA ARG A 235 -18.20 -12.21 0.77
C ARG A 235 -18.37 -10.71 0.53
N ARG A 236 -17.75 -9.89 1.37
CA ARG A 236 -17.68 -8.43 1.22
C ARG A 236 -16.53 -8.00 0.31
N MET A 237 -15.58 -8.90 0.04
CA MET A 237 -14.58 -8.78 -1.02
C MET A 237 -14.46 -10.08 -1.82
N ALA A 238 -13.83 -10.00 -2.99
CA ALA A 238 -13.51 -11.19 -3.79
C ALA A 238 -12.54 -12.11 -3.01
N ARG A 239 -12.64 -13.41 -3.25
CA ARG A 239 -11.66 -14.37 -2.73
C ARG A 239 -10.34 -14.17 -3.46
N ILE A 240 -9.31 -13.78 -2.73
CA ILE A 240 -7.93 -13.63 -3.22
C ILE A 240 -7.01 -14.60 -2.47
N PRO A 241 -5.86 -14.98 -3.04
CA PRO A 241 -4.87 -15.78 -2.32
C PRO A 241 -4.33 -15.03 -1.10
N VAL A 242 -4.44 -15.66 0.08
CA VAL A 242 -3.79 -15.22 1.31
C VAL A 242 -2.68 -16.22 1.64
N VAL A 243 -1.44 -15.76 1.53
CA VAL A 243 -0.24 -16.58 1.63
C VAL A 243 0.50 -16.22 2.92
N LEU A 244 0.65 -17.19 3.83
CA LEU A 244 1.27 -17.04 5.14
C LEU A 244 2.67 -17.65 5.12
N PHE A 245 3.69 -16.80 5.24
CA PHE A 245 5.10 -17.20 5.24
C PHE A 245 5.58 -17.59 6.64
N GLY A 246 6.35 -18.69 6.72
CA GLY A 246 6.89 -19.22 7.97
C GLY A 246 5.86 -20.10 8.68
N LYS A 247 5.67 -21.33 8.19
CA LYS A 247 4.61 -22.24 8.66
C LYS A 247 4.65 -22.43 10.18
N GLU A 248 5.85 -22.68 10.73
CA GLU A 248 6.04 -22.87 12.17
C GLU A 248 5.60 -21.66 12.99
N PHE A 249 5.88 -20.44 12.51
CA PHE A 249 5.47 -19.22 13.22
C PHE A 249 3.96 -19.15 13.34
N TRP A 250 3.22 -19.36 12.24
CA TRP A 250 1.77 -19.21 12.24
C TRP A 250 1.04 -20.28 13.02
N HIS A 251 1.45 -21.55 12.91
CA HIS A 251 0.88 -22.64 13.71
C HIS A 251 1.06 -22.44 15.23
N ARG A 252 2.06 -21.65 15.64
CA ARG A 252 2.27 -21.29 17.05
C ARG A 252 1.51 -20.05 17.50
N VAL A 253 1.16 -19.16 16.57
CA VAL A 253 0.49 -17.89 16.88
C VAL A 253 -1.03 -18.08 16.92
N VAL A 254 -1.59 -18.83 15.97
CA VAL A 254 -3.02 -19.13 15.88
C VAL A 254 -3.20 -20.59 15.52
N ASP A 255 -3.96 -21.30 16.35
CA ASP A 255 -4.45 -22.64 16.02
C ASP A 255 -5.76 -22.48 15.23
N PHE A 256 -5.65 -22.38 13.91
CA PHE A 256 -6.81 -22.20 13.03
C PHE A 256 -7.72 -23.43 13.01
N ASP A 257 -7.15 -24.63 13.13
CA ASP A 257 -7.90 -25.88 13.20
C ASP A 257 -8.79 -25.89 14.45
N PHE A 258 -8.23 -25.47 15.59
CA PHE A 258 -9.01 -25.32 16.82
C PHE A 258 -10.17 -24.33 16.69
N LEU A 259 -10.01 -23.23 15.94
CA LEU A 259 -11.13 -22.30 15.67
C LEU A 259 -12.28 -22.98 14.90
N ALA A 260 -11.95 -23.88 13.96
CA ALA A 260 -12.93 -24.65 13.21
C ALA A 260 -13.56 -25.75 14.07
N GLU A 261 -12.78 -26.43 14.92
CA GLU A 261 -13.25 -27.44 15.86
C GLU A 261 -14.24 -26.87 16.88
N GLU A 262 -13.96 -25.67 17.41
CA GLU A 262 -14.87 -24.94 18.30
C GLU A 262 -16.10 -24.35 17.58
N GLY A 263 -16.17 -24.49 16.25
CA GLY A 263 -17.28 -23.99 15.44
C GLY A 263 -17.35 -22.46 15.33
N THR A 264 -16.23 -21.76 15.59
CA THR A 264 -16.14 -20.30 15.46
C THR A 264 -15.87 -19.83 14.03
N ILE A 265 -15.36 -20.73 13.18
CA ILE A 265 -15.28 -20.60 11.72
C ILE A 265 -15.78 -21.89 11.06
N ALA A 266 -16.13 -21.85 9.78
CA ALA A 266 -16.46 -23.06 9.03
C ALA A 266 -15.18 -23.86 8.71
N PRO A 267 -15.22 -25.20 8.64
CA PRO A 267 -14.07 -25.99 8.22
C PRO A 267 -13.51 -25.58 6.85
N ASP A 268 -14.37 -25.15 5.92
CA ASP A 268 -13.98 -24.68 4.60
C ASP A 268 -13.20 -23.36 4.62
N ASP A 269 -13.31 -22.57 5.71
CA ASP A 269 -12.59 -21.30 5.87
C ASP A 269 -11.07 -21.54 6.04
N LEU A 270 -10.66 -22.74 6.49
CA LEU A 270 -9.24 -23.12 6.51
C LEU A 270 -8.62 -23.09 5.11
N GLY A 271 -9.42 -23.34 4.07
CA GLY A 271 -8.99 -23.23 2.68
C GLY A 271 -8.75 -21.80 2.18
N LEU A 272 -8.97 -20.78 3.02
CA LEU A 272 -8.58 -19.40 2.71
C LEU A 272 -7.08 -19.17 2.92
N LEU A 273 -6.44 -19.98 3.77
CA LEU A 273 -5.06 -19.83 4.19
C LEU A 273 -4.15 -20.73 3.37
N ASN A 274 -3.01 -20.19 2.93
CA ASN A 274 -1.99 -20.96 2.23
C ASN A 274 -0.65 -20.78 2.94
N PHE A 275 -0.15 -21.81 3.60
CA PHE A 275 1.09 -21.75 4.37
C PHE A 275 2.30 -22.13 3.49
N VAL A 276 3.35 -21.31 3.51
CA VAL A 276 4.59 -21.49 2.71
C VAL A 276 5.83 -21.14 3.53
N ASP A 277 6.99 -21.64 3.10
CA ASP A 277 8.27 -21.26 3.72
C ASP A 277 9.18 -20.47 2.78
N THR A 278 8.90 -20.45 1.47
CA THR A 278 9.74 -19.77 0.47
C THR A 278 8.94 -18.83 -0.44
N ALA A 279 9.63 -17.81 -0.95
CA ALA A 279 9.12 -16.87 -1.95
C ALA A 279 8.55 -17.58 -3.18
N GLU A 280 9.25 -18.59 -3.69
CA GLU A 280 8.84 -19.37 -4.86
C GLU A 280 7.54 -20.14 -4.60
N GLU A 281 7.39 -20.80 -3.45
CA GLU A 281 6.14 -21.47 -3.07
C GLU A 281 4.97 -20.47 -2.99
N GLY A 282 5.20 -19.31 -2.36
CA GLY A 282 4.19 -18.27 -2.22
C GLY A 282 3.75 -17.69 -3.56
N TRP A 283 4.71 -17.43 -4.46
CA TRP A 283 4.43 -16.92 -5.79
C TRP A 283 3.68 -17.93 -6.66
N GLU A 284 4.03 -19.22 -6.54
CA GLU A 284 3.36 -20.30 -7.27
C GLU A 284 1.87 -20.41 -6.93
N ILE A 285 1.47 -20.15 -5.67
CA ILE A 285 0.06 -20.11 -5.28
C ILE A 285 -0.69 -19.01 -6.03
N ILE A 286 -0.11 -17.81 -6.09
CA ILE A 286 -0.71 -16.66 -6.80
C ILE A 286 -0.79 -16.97 -8.30
N ARG A 287 0.30 -17.49 -8.87
CA ARG A 287 0.36 -17.91 -10.27
C ARG A 287 -0.75 -18.89 -10.62
N ARG A 288 -0.96 -19.93 -9.80
CA ARG A 288 -2.04 -20.92 -10.01
C ARG A 288 -3.44 -20.30 -9.90
N ALA A 289 -3.64 -19.38 -8.96
CA ALA A 289 -4.93 -18.72 -8.77
C ALA A 289 -5.34 -17.83 -9.96
N TYR A 290 -4.36 -17.34 -10.73
CA TYR A 290 -4.57 -16.44 -11.87
C TYR A 290 -4.15 -17.02 -13.23
N GLU A 291 -3.74 -18.29 -13.27
CA GLU A 291 -3.49 -19.08 -14.49
C GLU A 291 -2.45 -18.49 -15.48
N PHE A 292 -1.29 -18.05 -14.99
CA PHE A 292 -0.17 -17.57 -15.84
C PHE A 292 1.16 -18.29 -15.59
#